data_AF-A0A1M7R220-F1
#
_entry.id   AF-A0A1M7R220-F1
#
_cell.length_a   1.000
_cell.length_b   1.000
_cell.length_c   1.000
_cell.angle_alpha   90.00
_cell.angle_beta   90.00
_cell.angle_gamma   90.00
#
_symmetry.space_group_name_H-M   'P 1'
#
loop_
_entity.id
_entity.type
_entity.pdbx_description
1 polymer ?
#
loop_
_entity_poly.entity_id
_entity_poly.type
_entity_poly.pdbx_seq_one_letter_code
_entity_poly.pdbx_strand_id
1 'polypeptide(L)'
;MAAEQSNQFTQEQEKLERDQMREARDSGAHAENKQSTTSDEKSTTNRKDKRGFASMDAAMQRAIASKGGRAAHAQGVAHEFNSAEAREAGRKGGVAVSRNRQHMAEIGKKGGEAAHNKRKKDNSNSSV
;
A
#
# COMPACT_ATOMS: atom_id res chain seq x y z
N MET A 1 40.96 -31.09 26.82
CA MET A 1 39.90 -30.08 26.68
C MET A 1 40.37 -29.03 25.68
N ALA A 2 39.98 -29.14 24.41
CA ALA A 2 40.16 -28.08 23.41
C ALA A 2 39.33 -28.42 22.15
N ALA A 3 38.03 -28.11 22.17
CA ALA A 3 37.17 -28.26 21.00
C ALA A 3 35.91 -27.36 21.08
N GLU A 4 36.06 -26.09 21.49
CA GLU A 4 34.89 -25.20 21.64
C GLU A 4 35.05 -23.78 21.06
N GLN A 5 36.11 -23.48 20.30
CA GLN A 5 36.35 -22.11 19.82
C GLN A 5 36.14 -21.86 18.31
N SER A 6 35.73 -22.86 17.51
CA SER A 6 35.59 -22.67 16.05
C SER A 6 34.16 -22.46 15.53
N ASN A 7 33.14 -22.47 16.39
CA ASN A 7 31.73 -22.41 15.96
C ASN A 7 31.10 -21.01 15.92
N GLN A 8 31.84 -19.97 16.32
CA GLN A 8 31.34 -18.59 16.36
C GLN A 8 31.71 -17.76 15.12
N PHE A 9 32.83 -18.05 14.46
CA PHE A 9 33.30 -17.28 13.30
C PHE A 9 32.44 -17.49 12.04
N THR A 10 31.89 -18.69 11.87
CA THR A 10 30.98 -19.02 10.76
C THR A 10 29.60 -18.40 10.95
N GLN A 11 29.11 -18.31 12.19
CA GLN A 11 27.80 -17.72 12.47
C GLN A 11 27.77 -16.21 12.23
N GLU A 12 28.87 -15.49 12.46
CA GLU A 12 28.92 -14.05 12.19
C GLU A 12 28.97 -13.75 10.69
N GLN A 13 29.67 -14.56 9.88
CA GLN A 13 29.66 -14.38 8.43
C GLN A 13 28.28 -14.64 7.80
N GLU A 14 27.54 -15.66 8.27
CA GLU A 14 26.18 -15.90 7.77
C GLU A 14 25.16 -14.84 8.22
N LYS A 15 25.39 -14.18 9.36
CA LYS A 15 24.51 -13.11 9.86
C LYS A 15 24.69 -11.84 9.02
N LEU A 16 25.94 -11.53 8.67
CA LEU A 16 26.28 -10.43 7.76
C LEU A 16 25.74 -10.64 6.34
N GLU A 17 25.79 -11.86 5.78
CA GLU A 17 25.17 -12.13 4.48
C GLU A 17 23.63 -12.06 4.52
N ARG A 18 22.99 -12.53 5.60
CA ARG A 18 21.54 -12.46 5.76
C ARG A 18 21.01 -11.03 5.89
N ASP A 19 21.75 -10.15 6.55
CA ASP A 19 21.37 -8.75 6.67
C ASP A 19 21.56 -7.99 5.35
N GLN A 20 22.63 -8.26 4.59
CA GLN A 20 22.84 -7.73 3.24
C GLN A 20 21.76 -8.21 2.24
N MET A 21 21.26 -9.44 2.36
CA MET A 21 20.16 -9.94 1.52
C MET A 21 18.77 -9.36 1.85
N ARG A 22 18.54 -8.85 3.07
CA ARG A 22 17.26 -8.25 3.47
C ARG A 22 17.08 -6.85 2.89
N GLU A 23 18.16 -6.09 2.77
CA GLU A 23 18.15 -4.73 2.23
C GLU A 23 17.80 -4.68 0.73
N ALA A 24 18.09 -5.76 -0.01
CA ALA A 24 17.75 -5.90 -1.43
C ALA A 24 16.27 -6.25 -1.72
N ARG A 25 15.46 -6.60 -0.70
CA ARG A 25 14.04 -7.00 -0.88
C ARG A 25 13.03 -5.90 -0.52
N ASP A 26 13.44 -4.84 0.17
CA ASP A 26 12.55 -3.74 0.58
C ASP A 26 12.27 -2.74 -0.55
N SER A 27 13.06 -2.77 -1.64
CA SER A 27 12.91 -1.87 -2.78
C SER A 27 11.92 -2.34 -3.87
N GLY A 28 11.14 -3.40 -3.62
CA GLY A 28 10.39 -4.13 -4.66
C GLY A 28 8.86 -4.04 -4.67
N ALA A 29 8.21 -3.24 -3.82
CA ALA A 29 6.75 -3.09 -3.84
C ALA A 29 6.32 -1.87 -4.66
N HIS A 30 6.52 -1.95 -5.99
CA HIS A 30 6.02 -0.93 -6.90
C HIS A 30 4.49 -1.00 -6.95
N ALA A 31 3.85 -0.08 -6.22
CA ALA A 31 2.47 0.30 -6.42
C ALA A 31 2.27 0.64 -7.90
N GLU A 32 1.53 -0.22 -8.60
CA GLU A 32 1.16 -0.01 -9.99
C GLU A 32 0.10 1.10 -10.04
N ASN A 33 0.57 2.30 -10.34
CA ASN A 33 -0.22 3.48 -10.63
C ASN A 33 -1.07 3.23 -11.88
N LYS A 34 -2.30 2.73 -11.70
CA LYS A 34 -3.29 2.71 -12.77
C LYS A 34 -3.86 4.11 -12.93
N GLN A 35 -3.19 4.83 -13.81
CA GLN A 35 -3.63 6.05 -14.45
C GLN A 35 -4.97 5.77 -15.15
N SER A 36 -6.09 6.02 -14.48
CA SER A 36 -7.42 6.03 -15.10
C SER A 36 -7.69 7.42 -15.66
N THR A 37 -7.50 7.48 -16.96
CA THR A 37 -7.87 8.49 -17.95
C THR A 37 -9.21 9.19 -17.68
N THR A 38 -9.14 10.52 -17.67
CA THR A 38 -10.08 11.49 -18.26
C THR A 38 -11.42 10.94 -18.76
N SER A 39 -12.49 11.21 -18.00
CA SER A 39 -13.84 11.31 -18.55
C SER A 39 -14.23 12.79 -18.58
N ASP A 40 -13.87 13.45 -19.67
CA ASP A 40 -14.50 14.69 -20.11
C ASP A 40 -15.93 14.35 -20.55
N GLU A 41 -16.90 14.50 -19.64
CA GLU A 41 -18.31 14.62 -20.01
C GLU A 41 -18.94 15.86 -19.35
N LYS A 42 -19.02 16.91 -20.18
CA LYS A 42 -20.06 17.94 -20.28
C LYS A 42 -21.00 18.10 -19.07
N SER A 43 -20.73 19.12 -18.25
CA SER A 43 -21.78 19.87 -17.55
C SER A 43 -21.60 21.38 -17.73
N THR A 44 -22.12 21.86 -18.86
CA THR A 44 -22.45 23.27 -19.06
C THR A 44 -23.64 23.62 -18.16
N THR A 45 -23.38 24.19 -16.96
CA THR A 45 -24.20 25.20 -16.23
C THR A 45 -23.86 25.29 -14.73
N ASN A 46 -22.60 25.60 -14.38
CA ASN A 46 -22.30 26.49 -13.25
C ASN A 46 -20.80 26.84 -13.29
N ARG A 47 -20.43 27.91 -14.00
CA ARG A 47 -19.06 28.42 -13.93
C ARG A 47 -18.86 29.11 -12.57
N LYS A 48 -18.79 28.33 -11.49
CA LYS A 48 -17.98 28.72 -10.35
C LYS A 48 -16.57 28.70 -10.88
N ASP A 49 -16.04 29.87 -11.21
CA ASP A 49 -14.64 30.02 -11.57
C ASP A 49 -13.81 29.24 -10.56
N LYS A 50 -13.10 28.20 -11.03
CA LYS A 50 -12.14 27.48 -10.19
C LYS A 50 -11.18 28.56 -9.73
N ARG A 51 -11.19 28.85 -8.43
CA ARG A 51 -10.35 29.86 -7.78
C ARG A 51 -9.62 29.20 -6.63
N GLY A 52 -8.44 29.70 -6.32
CA GLY A 52 -7.60 29.19 -5.24
C GLY A 52 -7.07 27.78 -5.53
N PHE A 53 -7.18 26.89 -4.55
CA PHE A 53 -6.53 25.57 -4.59
C PHE A 53 -7.00 24.66 -5.74
N ALA A 54 -8.24 24.84 -6.20
CA ALA A 54 -8.84 24.05 -7.28
C ALA A 54 -8.46 24.53 -8.69
N SER A 55 -7.86 25.71 -8.83
CA SER A 55 -7.35 26.25 -10.10
C SER A 55 -5.85 26.04 -10.31
N MET A 56 -5.14 25.51 -9.31
CA MET A 56 -3.71 25.23 -9.43
C MET A 56 -3.45 23.99 -10.28
N ASP A 57 -2.20 23.85 -10.75
CA ASP A 57 -1.72 22.62 -11.35
C ASP A 57 -1.80 21.45 -10.35
N ALA A 58 -2.11 20.24 -10.84
CA ALA A 58 -2.31 19.05 -10.02
C ALA A 58 -1.06 18.65 -9.22
N ALA A 59 0.14 18.83 -9.79
CA ALA A 59 1.39 18.53 -9.08
C ALA A 59 1.60 19.51 -7.92
N MET A 60 1.30 20.79 -8.15
CA MET A 60 1.38 21.83 -7.13
C MET A 60 0.33 21.61 -6.03
N GLN A 61 -0.90 21.27 -6.40
CA GLN A 61 -1.97 20.94 -5.46
C GLN A 61 -1.57 19.78 -4.55
N ARG A 62 -1.02 18.70 -5.13
CA ARG A 62 -0.51 17.56 -4.36
C ARG A 62 0.61 17.97 -3.42
N ALA A 63 1.58 18.74 -3.90
CA ALA A 63 2.71 19.18 -3.08
C ALA A 63 2.27 20.00 -1.86
N ILE A 64 1.33 20.94 -2.05
CA ILE A 64 0.76 21.74 -0.97
C ILE A 64 -0.05 20.88 -0.01
N ALA A 65 -0.91 19.98 -0.52
CA ALA A 65 -1.67 19.06 0.32
C ALA A 65 -0.75 18.17 1.17
N SER A 66 0.30 17.60 0.55
CA SER A 66 1.31 16.79 1.24
C SER A 66 2.11 17.60 2.27
N LYS A 67 2.41 18.87 2.00
CA LYS A 67 3.08 19.75 2.96
C LYS A 67 2.15 20.11 4.13
N GLY A 68 0.88 20.39 3.86
CA GLY A 68 -0.13 20.69 4.88
C GLY A 68 -0.39 19.50 5.81
N GLY A 69 -0.52 18.29 5.27
CA GLY A 69 -0.68 17.08 6.07
C GLY A 69 0.51 16.84 7.00
N ARG A 70 1.75 16.95 6.47
CA ARG A 70 2.96 16.82 7.29
C ARG A 70 3.06 17.90 8.37
N ALA A 71 2.70 19.14 8.04
CA ALA A 71 2.70 20.24 9.00
C ALA A 71 1.68 20.02 10.12
N ALA A 72 0.47 19.55 9.82
CA ALA A 72 -0.56 19.28 10.83
C ALA A 72 -0.14 18.19 11.82
N HIS A 73 0.54 17.14 11.35
CA HIS A 73 1.15 16.12 12.20
C HIS A 73 2.31 16.70 13.03
N ALA A 74 3.23 17.45 12.41
CA ALA A 74 4.34 18.08 13.13
C ALA A 74 3.89 19.08 14.20
N GLN A 75 2.75 19.74 14.00
CA GLN A 75 2.15 20.68 14.96
C GLN A 75 1.32 20.00 16.05
N GLY A 76 1.09 18.68 15.97
CA GLY A 76 0.28 17.94 16.94
C GLY A 76 -1.22 18.28 16.90
N VAL A 77 -1.69 18.97 15.86
CA VAL A 77 -3.11 19.26 15.65
C VAL A 77 -3.83 18.06 15.04
N ALA A 78 -3.10 17.27 14.25
CA ALA A 78 -3.63 16.05 13.67
C ALA A 78 -3.61 14.89 14.69
N HIS A 79 -4.59 14.00 14.56
CA HIS A 79 -4.64 12.75 15.30
C HIS A 79 -3.49 11.83 14.89
N GLU A 80 -2.73 11.33 15.86
CA GLU A 80 -1.67 10.35 15.63
C GLU A 80 -2.24 8.94 15.69
N PHE A 81 -2.20 8.24 14.55
CA PHE A 81 -2.59 6.83 14.52
C PHE A 81 -1.50 5.99 15.19
N ASN A 82 -1.70 5.71 16.47
CA ASN A 82 -0.90 4.70 17.14
C ASN A 82 -1.25 3.30 16.58
N SER A 83 -0.29 2.38 16.65
CA SER A 83 -0.47 1.03 16.09
C SER A 83 -1.60 0.24 16.78
N ALA A 84 -1.87 0.51 18.06
CA ALA A 84 -2.93 -0.19 18.79
C ALA A 84 -4.32 0.24 18.27
N GLU A 85 -4.54 1.53 18.10
CA GLU A 85 -5.77 2.11 17.62
C GLU A 85 -6.04 1.77 16.15
N ALA A 86 -5.00 1.77 15.31
CA ALA A 86 -5.13 1.27 13.94
C ALA A 86 -5.64 -0.18 13.92
N ARG A 87 -5.15 -1.04 14.82
CA ARG A 87 -5.64 -2.42 14.98
C ARG A 87 -7.07 -2.45 15.51
N GLU A 88 -7.42 -1.61 16.47
CA GLU A 88 -8.78 -1.57 17.02
C GLU A 88 -9.80 -1.11 15.96
N ALA A 89 -9.47 -0.06 15.21
CA ALA A 89 -10.26 0.43 14.09
C ALA A 89 -10.40 -0.63 13.01
N GLY A 90 -9.30 -1.32 12.66
CA GLY A 90 -9.31 -2.43 11.72
C GLY A 90 -10.20 -3.59 12.19
N ARG A 91 -10.10 -3.98 13.48
CA ARG A 91 -10.95 -4.99 14.11
C ARG A 91 -12.42 -4.58 14.07
N LYS A 92 -12.75 -3.34 14.42
CA LYS A 92 -14.13 -2.81 14.40
C LYS A 92 -14.71 -2.82 12.99
N GLY A 93 -13.93 -2.38 12.00
CA GLY A 93 -14.31 -2.43 10.59
C GLY A 93 -14.51 -3.86 10.10
N GLY A 94 -13.57 -4.75 10.43
CA GLY A 94 -13.67 -6.18 10.11
C GLY A 94 -14.93 -6.82 10.67
N VAL A 95 -15.25 -6.58 11.95
CA VAL A 95 -16.47 -7.08 12.59
C VAL A 95 -17.73 -6.51 11.93
N ALA A 96 -17.72 -5.23 11.54
CA ALA A 96 -18.87 -4.62 10.87
C ALA A 96 -19.13 -5.28 9.50
N VAL A 97 -18.06 -5.50 8.72
CA VAL A 97 -18.14 -6.08 7.37
C VAL A 97 -18.42 -7.58 7.40
N SER A 98 -17.90 -8.31 8.40
CA SER A 98 -18.02 -9.77 8.50
C SER A 98 -19.43 -10.26 8.87
N ARG A 99 -20.38 -9.37 9.18
CA ARG A 99 -21.77 -9.74 9.51
C ARG A 99 -22.48 -10.44 8.36
N ASN A 100 -22.19 -10.06 7.11
CA ASN A 100 -22.76 -10.72 5.93
C ASN A 100 -21.79 -11.78 5.39
N ARG A 101 -21.89 -13.00 5.94
CA ARG A 101 -21.01 -14.11 5.57
C ARG A 101 -21.16 -14.54 4.11
N GLN A 102 -22.39 -14.50 3.56
CA GLN A 102 -22.64 -14.89 2.16
C GLN A 102 -21.95 -13.92 1.20
N HIS A 103 -22.09 -12.62 1.44
CA HIS A 103 -21.41 -11.60 0.66
C HIS A 103 -19.88 -11.69 0.77
N MET A 104 -19.35 -11.96 1.96
CA MET A 104 -17.91 -12.16 2.15
C MET A 104 -17.38 -13.38 1.41
N ALA A 105 -18.14 -14.47 1.40
CA ALA A 105 -17.79 -15.68 0.65
C ALA A 105 -17.78 -15.41 -0.86
N GLU A 106 -18.75 -14.65 -1.38
CA GLU A 106 -18.82 -14.27 -2.79
C GLU A 106 -17.63 -13.37 -3.20
N ILE A 107 -17.29 -12.36 -2.39
CA ILE A 107 -16.10 -11.53 -2.60
C ILE A 107 -14.84 -12.40 -2.60
N GLY A 108 -14.69 -13.29 -1.61
CA GLY A 108 -13.55 -14.19 -1.50
C GLY A 108 -13.42 -15.12 -2.71
N LYS A 109 -14.54 -15.70 -3.17
CA LYS A 109 -14.60 -16.54 -4.37
C LYS A 109 -14.15 -15.77 -5.60
N LYS A 110 -14.70 -14.57 -5.84
CA LYS A 110 -14.34 -13.72 -6.98
C LYS A 110 -12.86 -13.31 -6.95
N GLY A 111 -12.34 -13.00 -5.77
CA GLY A 111 -10.91 -12.71 -5.57
C GLY A 111 -10.01 -13.92 -5.90
N GLY A 112 -10.40 -15.11 -5.44
CA GLY A 112 -9.70 -16.36 -5.75
C GLY A 112 -9.71 -16.70 -7.24
N GLU A 113 -10.85 -16.56 -7.91
CA GLU A 113 -10.99 -16.77 -9.35
C GLU A 113 -10.13 -15.80 -10.16
N ALA A 114 -10.10 -14.52 -9.78
CA ALA A 114 -9.26 -13.52 -10.44
C ALA A 114 -7.76 -13.83 -10.29
N ALA A 115 -7.33 -14.24 -9.09
CA ALA A 115 -5.94 -14.63 -8.84
C ALA A 115 -5.55 -15.90 -9.63
N HIS A 116 -6.44 -16.88 -9.69
CA HIS A 116 -6.24 -18.11 -10.46
C HIS A 116 -6.14 -17.84 -11.97
N ASN A 117 -7.04 -17.04 -12.52
CA ASN A 117 -7.05 -16.69 -13.93
C ASN A 117 -5.81 -15.88 -14.33
N LYS A 118 -5.31 -14.99 -13.46
CA LYS A 118 -4.05 -14.28 -13.68
C LYS A 118 -2.88 -15.26 -13.78
N ARG A 119 -2.74 -16.19 -12.83
CA ARG A 119 -1.69 -17.23 -12.85
C ARG A 119 -1.74 -18.10 -14.10
N LYS A 120 -2.95 -18.50 -14.54
CA LYS A 120 -3.12 -19.27 -15.77
C LYS A 120 -2.65 -18.48 -17.00
N LYS A 121 -2.97 -17.18 -17.07
CA LYS A 121 -2.53 -16.28 -18.14
C LYS A 121 -1.00 -16.10 -18.16
N ASP A 122 -0.41 -15.91 -16.98
CA ASP A 122 1.05 -15.74 -16.84
C ASP A 122 1.79 -17.01 -17.29
N ASN A 123 1.29 -18.20 -16.91
CA ASN A 123 1.85 -19.48 -17.35
C ASN A 123 1.63 -19.77 -18.85
N SER A 124 0.54 -19.31 -19.45
CA SER A 124 0.34 -19.46 -20.91
C SER A 124 1.23 -18.51 -21.71
N ASN A 125 1.63 -17.37 -21.14
CA ASN A 125 2.52 -16.42 -21.80
C ASN A 125 4.01 -16.80 -21.69
N SER A 126 4.37 -17.70 -20.76
CA SER A 126 5.75 -18.21 -20.63
C SER A 126 6.00 -19.49 -21.43
N SER A 127 4.95 -20.09 -22.01
CA SER A 127 5.04 -21.32 -22.82
C SER A 127 4.98 -21.07 -24.33
N VAL A 128 5.12 -19.83 -24.77
CA VAL A 128 5.20 -19.39 -26.18
C VAL A 128 6.53 -18.68 -26.38
#